data_AF-A0A3D0YCS9-F1
#
_entry.id   AF-A0A3D0YCS9-F1
#
_cell.length_a   1.000
_cell.length_b   1.000
_cell.length_c   1.000
_cell.angle_alpha   90.00
_cell.angle_beta   90.00
_cell.angle_gamma   90.00
#
_symmetry.space_group_name_H-M   'P 1'
#
loop_
_entity.id
_entity.type
_entity.pdbx_description
1 polymer ?
#
loop_
_entity_poly.entity_id
_entity_poly.type
_entity_poly.pdbx_seq_one_letter_code
_entity_poly.pdbx_strand_id
1 'polypeptide(L)' 'MRFITENVIERITALHNESGKDIWLFGGGELVSVLLAADLVDEMKIAYIPVILGNGISLFPEQPKE' A
#
# COMPACT_ATOMS: atom_id res chain seq x y z
N MET A 1 -17.90 10.12 -1.40
CA MET A 1 -16.56 9.64 -1.81
C MET A 1 -15.56 10.68 -1.37
N ARG A 2 -14.54 10.31 -0.60
CA ARG A 2 -13.49 11.23 -0.13
C ARG A 2 -12.21 10.91 -0.89
N PHE A 3 -11.62 11.91 -1.51
CA PHE A 3 -10.31 11.81 -2.14
C PHE A 3 -9.26 12.37 -1.20
N ILE A 4 -8.10 11.76 -1.19
CA ILE A 4 -6.91 12.23 -0.48
C ILE A 4 -5.95 12.67 -1.58
N THR A 5 -5.57 13.94 -1.56
CA THR A 5 -4.58 14.52 -2.48
C THR A 5 -3.40 15.11 -1.72
N GLU A 6 -3.47 15.13 -0.38
CA GLU A 6 -2.37 15.46 0.51
C GLU A 6 -1.33 14.32 0.64
N ASN A 7 -0.29 14.56 1.44
CA ASN A 7 0.73 13.57 1.74
C ASN A 7 0.09 12.29 2.33
N VAL A 8 0.22 11.19 1.60
CA VAL A 8 -0.42 9.92 1.97
C VAL A 8 0.13 9.33 3.26
N ILE A 9 1.43 9.48 3.54
CA ILE A 9 2.05 8.96 4.77
C ILE A 9 1.45 9.68 5.98
N GLU A 10 1.42 11.01 5.96
CA GLU A 10 0.82 11.81 7.04
C GLU A 10 -0.65 11.45 7.23
N ARG A 11 -1.38 11.31 6.13
CA ARG A 11 -2.81 10.99 6.15
C ARG A 11 -3.10 9.62 6.76
N ILE A 12 -2.37 8.60 6.32
CA ILE A 12 -2.55 7.23 6.81
C ILE A 12 -2.07 7.12 8.26
N THR A 13 -0.98 7.82 8.64
CA THR A 13 -0.53 7.90 10.04
C THR A 13 -1.61 8.51 10.94
N ALA A 14 -2.25 9.60 10.51
CA ALA A 14 -3.35 10.19 11.25
C ALA A 14 -4.53 9.23 11.37
N LEU A 15 -4.92 8.57 10.27
CA LEU A 15 -6.03 7.61 10.25
C LEU A 15 -5.76 6.38 11.13
N HIS A 16 -4.52 5.89 11.15
CA HIS A 16 -4.10 4.78 12.01
C HIS A 16 -4.26 5.11 13.50
N ASN A 17 -4.04 6.38 13.89
CA ASN A 17 -4.17 6.83 15.27
C ASN A 17 -5.63 7.19 15.67
N GLU A 18 -6.55 7.24 14.71
CA GLU A 18 -7.97 7.44 14.99
C GLU A 18 -8.61 6.14 15.51
N SER A 19 -9.59 6.25 16.42
CA SER A 19 -10.37 5.08 16.83
C SER A 19 -11.16 4.53 15.64
N GLY A 20 -11.00 3.25 15.32
CA GLY A 20 -11.63 2.67 14.15
C GLY A 20 -11.47 1.15 14.04
N LYS A 21 -11.68 0.64 12.83
CA LYS A 21 -11.37 -0.74 12.43
C LYS A 21 -10.09 -0.76 11.60
N ASP A 22 -9.60 -1.95 11.29
CA ASP A 22 -8.47 -2.17 10.41
C ASP A 22 -8.65 -1.48 9.04
N ILE A 23 -7.53 -0.97 8.51
CA ILE A 23 -7.46 -0.32 7.20
C ILE A 23 -6.99 -1.36 6.19
N TRP A 24 -7.81 -1.66 5.19
CA TRP A 24 -7.41 -2.57 4.12
C TRP A 24 -6.75 -1.81 2.96
N LEU A 25 -5.46 -2.05 2.79
CA LEU A 25 -4.70 -1.53 1.65
C LEU A 25 -4.88 -2.44 0.44
N PHE A 26 -5.75 -2.03 -0.48
CA PHE A 26 -6.06 -2.82 -1.69
C PHE A 26 -5.00 -2.71 -2.80
N GLY A 27 -4.23 -1.62 -2.84
CA GLY A 27 -3.20 -1.36 -3.85
C GLY A 27 -3.26 0.07 -4.42
N GLY A 28 -2.47 0.42 -5.44
CA GLY A 28 -1.53 -0.43 -6.20
C GLY A 28 -0.14 -0.56 -5.57
N GLY A 29 0.80 -1.19 -6.30
CA GLY A 29 2.13 -1.53 -5.78
C GLY A 29 2.98 -0.34 -5.31
N GLU A 30 2.80 0.84 -5.93
CA GLU A 30 3.46 2.08 -5.49
C GLU A 30 3.00 2.52 -4.11
N LEU A 31 1.69 2.57 -3.87
CA LEU A 31 1.13 2.94 -2.58
C LEU A 31 1.54 1.94 -1.49
N VAL A 32 1.51 0.65 -1.81
CA VAL A 32 2.00 -0.41 -0.91
C VAL A 32 3.47 -0.20 -0.57
N SER A 33 4.31 0.08 -1.57
CA SER A 33 5.75 0.26 -1.35
C SER A 33 6.05 1.49 -0.49
N VAL A 34 5.35 2.60 -0.72
CA VAL A 34 5.51 3.83 0.08
C VAL A 34 5.11 3.61 1.53
N LEU A 35 3.97 2.97 1.80
CA LEU A 35 3.50 2.72 3.17
C LEU A 35 4.34 1.65 3.88
N LEU A 36 4.81 0.63 3.14
CA LEU A 36 5.71 -0.39 3.68
C LEU A 36 7.07 0.21 4.06
N ALA A 37 7.64 1.08 3.21
CA ALA A 37 8.88 1.79 3.52
C ALA A 37 8.76 2.77 4.70
N ALA A 38 7.54 3.25 4.95
CA ALA A 38 7.21 4.12 6.09
C ALA A 38 6.86 3.35 7.38
N ASP A 39 6.98 2.02 7.39
CA ASP A 39 6.64 1.15 8.54
C ASP A 39 5.15 1.28 8.98
N LEU A 40 4.25 1.51 8.02
CA LEU A 40 2.80 1.67 8.25
C LEU A 40 1.98 0.44 7.83
N VAL A 41 2.62 -0.73 7.70
CA VAL A 41 1.96 -1.99 7.31
C VAL A 41 2.17 -3.03 8.40
N ASP A 42 1.12 -3.31 9.16
CA ASP A 42 1.18 -4.26 10.28
C ASP A 42 1.07 -5.73 9.83
N GLU A 43 0.21 -6.01 8.84
CA GLU A 43 -0.08 -7.38 8.37
C GLU A 43 -0.10 -7.44 6.84
N MET A 44 0.54 -8.47 6.28
CA MET A 44 0.49 -8.77 4.84
C MET A 44 -0.24 -10.08 4.57
N LYS A 45 -1.37 -10.00 3.85
CA LYS A 45 -2.11 -11.17 3.33
C LYS A 45 -1.74 -11.39 1.86
N ILE A 46 -0.80 -12.30 1.62
CA ILE A 46 -0.25 -12.56 0.28
C ILE A 46 -0.94 -13.77 -0.35
N ALA A 47 -1.55 -13.55 -1.52
CA ALA A 47 -2.06 -14.63 -2.36
C ALA A 47 -1.00 -15.02 -3.40
N TYR A 48 -0.56 -16.28 -3.39
CA TYR A 48 0.38 -16.82 -4.37
C TYR A 48 -0.36 -17.61 -5.46
N ILE A 49 -0.09 -17.26 -6.72
CA ILE A 49 -0.64 -17.96 -7.89
C ILE A 49 0.51 -18.75 -8.53
N PRO A 50 0.43 -20.09 -8.66
CA PRO A 50 1.52 -20.91 -9.18
C PRO A 50 1.61 -20.84 -10.72
N VAL A 51 1.99 -19.66 -11.23
CA VAL A 51 2.16 -19.38 -12.66
C VAL A 51 3.43 -18.55 -12.88
N ILE A 52 4.11 -18.78 -14.02
CA ILE A 52 5.19 -17.91 -14.48
C ILE A 52 4.56 -16.87 -15.42
N LEU A 53 4.45 -15.62 -14.95
CA LEU A 53 3.79 -14.55 -15.72
C LEU A 53 4.66 -13.99 -16.86
N GLY A 54 5.98 -14.10 -16.76
CA GLY A 54 6.94 -13.53 -17.71
C GLY A 54 7.15 -12.03 -17.52
N ASN A 55 6.11 -11.21 -17.74
CA ASN A 55 6.13 -9.75 -17.57
C ASN A 55 4.85 -9.26 -16.89
N GLY A 56 4.92 -8.17 -16.13
CA GLY A 56 3.75 -7.60 -15.46
C GLY A 56 4.07 -6.36 -14.63
N ILE A 57 3.09 -5.91 -13.85
CA ILE A 57 3.27 -4.84 -12.87
C ILE A 57 3.82 -5.47 -11.59
N SER A 58 4.99 -5.02 -11.13
CA SER A 58 5.56 -5.49 -9.86
C SER A 58 4.67 -5.08 -8.70
N LEU A 59 4.48 -5.99 -7.73
CA LEU A 59 3.79 -5.68 -6.48
C LEU A 59 4.57 -4.64 -5.65
N PHE A 60 5.91 -4.69 -5.71
CA PHE A 60 6.80 -3.72 -5.09
C PHE A 60 7.75 -3.17 -6.17
N PRO A 61 7.43 -2.03 -6.80
CA PRO A 61 8.38 -1.37 -7.70
C PRO A 61 9.59 -0.81 -6.93
N GLU A 62 10.79 -0.91 -7.50
CA GLU A 62 12.03 -0.38 -6.89
C GLU A 62 12.03 1.14 -6.75
N GLN A 63 11.27 1.83 -7.61
CA GLN A 63 11.06 3.28 -7.57
C GLN A 63 9.57 3.57 -7.83
N PRO A 64 8.89 4.36 -6.97
CA PRO A 64 7.58 4.90 -7.32
C PRO A 64 7.71 5.64 -8.65
N LYS A 65 6.82 5.38 -9.61
CA LYS A 65 6.77 6.25 -10.80
C LYS A 65 6.18 7.59 -10.34
N GLU A 66 6.90 8.66 -10.64
CA GLU A 66 6.41 10.04 -10.48
C GLU A 66 5.09 10.27 -11.23
#